data_AF-A0A4V6NF74-F1
#
_entry.id   AF-A0A4V6NF74-F1
#
_cell.length_a   1.000
_cell.length_b   1.000
_cell.length_c   1.000
_cell.angle_alpha   90.00
_cell.angle_beta   90.00
_cell.angle_gamma   90.00
#
_symmetry.space_group_name_H-M   'P 1'
#
loop_
_entity.id
_entity.type
_entity.pdbx_description
1 polymer ?
#
loop_
_entity_poly.entity_id
_entity_poly.type
_entity_poly.pdbx_seq_one_letter_code
_entity_poly.pdbx_strand_id
1 'polypeptide(L)' 'MDLWLQPCARCADLYGKAAAEPPHQDLTLNGAGAVKDARVEEHCTCLRCRVLARILAGPPTRQTWTLLNAGQH' A
#
# COMPACT_ATOMS: atom_id res chain seq x y z
N MET A 1 6.24 -20.28 13.40
CA MET A 1 4.93 -19.61 13.45
C MET A 1 5.10 -18.28 12.74
N ASP A 2 4.78 -18.22 11.45
CA ASP A 2 4.75 -16.96 10.73
C ASP A 2 3.67 -16.10 11.36
N LEU A 3 4.08 -15.05 12.08
CA LEU A 3 3.22 -13.99 12.56
C LEU A 3 2.67 -13.27 11.32
N TRP A 4 1.65 -13.85 10.69
CA TRP A 4 0.78 -13.17 9.73
C TRP A 4 0.08 -12.07 10.51
N LEU A 5 0.74 -10.92 10.60
CA LEU A 5 0.18 -9.72 11.19
C LEU A 5 -0.99 -9.30 10.30
N GLN A 6 -2.18 -9.74 10.69
CA GLN A 6 -3.42 -9.46 9.98
C GLN A 6 -3.53 -7.93 9.81
N PRO A 7 -3.83 -7.43 8.61
CA PRO A 7 -4.06 -6.01 8.42
C PRO A 7 -5.22 -5.57 9.33
N CYS A 8 -5.14 -4.36 9.88
CA CYS A 8 -6.29 -3.80 10.59
C CYS A 8 -7.46 -3.65 9.61
N ALA A 9 -8.70 -3.68 10.11
CA ALA A 9 -9.90 -3.66 9.26
C ALA A 9 -9.89 -2.53 8.20
N ARG A 10 -9.33 -1.37 8.54
CA ARG A 10 -9.22 -0.22 7.61
C ARG A 10 -8.18 -0.43 6.51
N CYS A 11 -7.05 -1.08 6.81
CA CYS A 11 -6.06 -1.46 5.80
C CYS A 11 -6.56 -2.63 4.94
N ALA A 12 -7.34 -3.55 5.51
CA ALA A 12 -7.99 -4.62 4.77
C ALA A 12 -9.07 -4.09 3.81
N ASP A 13 -9.81 -3.05 4.22
CA ASP A 13 -10.79 -2.36 3.36
C ASP A 13 -10.11 -1.61 2.20
N LEU A 14 -8.97 -0.99 2.46
CA LEU A 14 -8.20 -0.32 1.41
C LEU A 14 -7.61 -1.29 0.39
N TYR A 15 -7.22 -2.50 0.81
CA TYR A 15 -6.59 -3.47 -0.09
C TYR A 15 -7.48 -3.82 -1.30
N GLY A 16 -6.92 -3.69 -2.50
CA GLY A 16 -7.62 -3.96 -3.77
C GLY A 16 -8.48 -2.80 -4.27
N LYS A 17 -8.67 -1.73 -3.50
CA LYS A 17 -9.33 -0.50 -3.98
C LYS A 17 -8.42 0.31 -4.90
N ALA A 18 -9.02 1.23 -5.65
CA ALA A 18 -8.29 2.17 -6.50
C ALA A 18 -7.35 3.06 -5.66
N ALA A 19 -6.17 3.36 -6.21
CA ALA A 19 -5.17 4.22 -5.55
C ALA A 19 -5.63 5.68 -5.34
N ALA A 20 -6.71 6.08 -6.02
CA ALA A 20 -7.40 7.34 -5.81
C ALA A 20 -8.15 7.42 -4.47
N GLU A 21 -8.48 6.27 -3.86
CA GLU A 21 -9.08 6.23 -2.52
C GLU A 21 -8.07 6.80 -1.51
N PRO A 22 -8.46 7.82 -0.72
CA PRO A 22 -7.55 8.50 0.19
C PRO A 22 -7.09 7.59 1.33
N PRO A 23 -5.85 7.77 1.82
CA PRO A 23 -5.38 7.07 3.01
C PRO A 23 -6.23 7.46 4.23
N HIS A 24 -6.48 6.50 5.12
CA HIS A 24 -7.11 6.78 6.40
C HIS A 24 -6.12 7.43 7.39
N GLN A 25 -6.62 8.09 8.44
CA GLN A 25 -5.80 8.84 9.41
C GLN A 25 -4.60 8.09 10.02
N ASP A 26 -4.71 6.76 10.24
CA ASP A 26 -3.63 5.95 10.81
C ASP A 26 -2.62 5.43 9.77
N LEU A 27 -2.70 5.90 8.52
CA LEU A 27 -1.86 5.50 7.41
C LEU A 27 -1.00 6.68 6.97
N THR A 28 0.28 6.65 7.33
CA THR A 28 1.23 7.72 7.04
C THR A 28 1.95 7.44 5.73
N LEU A 29 1.99 8.43 4.84
CA LEU A 29 2.78 8.37 3.60
C LEU A 29 4.26 8.57 3.93
N ASN A 30 5.10 7.57 3.66
CA ASN A 30 6.55 7.67 3.91
C ASN A 30 7.32 8.17 2.68
N GLY A 31 6.78 7.98 1.47
CA GLY A 31 7.39 8.51 0.25
C GLY A 31 6.89 7.83 -1.01
N ALA A 32 6.91 8.58 -2.11
CA ALA A 32 6.68 8.08 -3.45
C ALA A 32 8.02 7.71 -4.12
N GLY A 33 8.16 6.46 -4.53
CA GLY A 33 9.28 5.96 -5.32
C GLY A 33 8.85 5.69 -6.76
N ALA A 34 9.69 6.07 -7.72
CA ALA A 34 9.56 5.58 -9.07
C ALA A 34 10.18 4.17 -9.14
N VAL A 35 9.35 3.13 -9.28
CA VAL A 35 9.83 1.80 -9.65
C VAL A 35 10.20 1.83 -11.14
N LYS A 36 11.26 1.09 -11.51
CA LYS A 36 12.05 1.05 -12.77
C LYS A 36 11.32 1.07 -14.14
N ASP A 37 10.03 1.34 -14.20
CA ASP A 37 9.18 1.32 -15.40
C ASP A 37 8.13 2.47 -15.41
N ALA A 38 8.50 3.67 -14.93
CA ALA A 38 7.61 4.85 -14.85
C ALA A 38 6.38 4.71 -13.94
N ARG A 39 6.42 3.74 -13.02
CA ARG A 39 5.37 3.52 -12.02
C ARG A 39 5.71 4.29 -10.76
N VAL A 40 4.84 5.21 -10.40
CA VAL A 40 4.91 5.92 -9.12
C VAL A 40 4.22 5.03 -8.10
N GLU A 41 4.99 4.50 -7.18
CA GLU A 41 4.49 3.72 -6.04
C GLU A 41 4.69 4.53 -4.78
N GLU A 42 3.63 4.73 -4.01
CA GLU A 42 3.69 5.44 -2.76
C GLU A 42 3.62 4.47 -1.60
N HIS A 43 4.67 4.47 -0.79
CA HIS A 43 4.80 3.62 0.37
C HIS A 43 4.17 4.28 1.58
N CYS A 44 3.27 3.56 2.23
CA CYS A 44 2.52 4.02 3.38
C CYS A 44 2.73 3.08 4.55
N THR A 45 2.99 3.61 5.74
CA THR A 45 3.08 2.79 6.96
C THR A 45 1.84 3.01 7.79
N CYS A 46 1.13 1.93 8.08
CA CYS A 46 0.09 1.97 9.08
C CYS A 46 0.72 1.81 10.46
N LEU A 47 0.40 2.73 11.37
CA LEU A 47 0.88 2.68 12.76
C LEU A 47 0.36 1.46 13.55
N ARG A 48 -0.65 0.76 13.03
CA ARG A 48 -1.36 -0.32 13.73
C ARG A 48 -1.08 -1.73 13.22
N CYS A 49 -0.62 -1.89 11.98
CA CYS A 49 -0.52 -3.23 11.38
C CYS A 49 0.70 -3.39 10.47
N ARG A 50 0.76 -2.78 9.29
CA ARG A 50 1.87 -3.01 8.35
C ARG A 50 2.10 -1.86 7.37
N VAL A 51 3.09 -2.08 6.50
CA VAL A 51 3.35 -1.27 5.31
C VAL A 51 2.39 -1.63 4.16
N LEU A 52 1.78 -0.62 3.57
CA LEU A 52 0.96 -0.65 2.36
C LEU A 52 1.69 0.13 1.25
N ALA A 53 1.34 -0.15 0.01
CA ALA A 53 1.71 0.65 -1.13
C ALA A 53 0.47 1.00 -1.95
N ARG A 54 0.47 2.17 -2.59
CA ARG A 54 -0.49 2.47 -3.66
C ARG A 54 0.26 2.81 -4.93
N ILE A 55 -0.19 2.24 -6.04
CA ILE A 55 0.39 2.52 -7.35
C ILE A 55 -0.38 3.69 -7.96
N LEU A 56 0.27 4.84 -8.12
CA LEU A 56 -0.34 6.07 -8.62
C LEU A 56 -0.15 6.25 -10.13
N ALA A 57 0.87 5.63 -10.74
CA ALA A 57 1.11 5.75 -12.17
C ALA A 57 1.23 4.39 -12.87
N GLY A 58 0.77 4.34 -14.13
CA GLY A 58 0.67 3.13 -14.95
C GLY A 58 -0.77 2.84 -15.38
N PRO A 59 -1.05 1.66 -15.97
CA PRO A 59 -2.39 1.28 -16.39
C PRO A 59 -3.39 1.36 -15.22
N PRO A 60 -4.61 1.88 -15.42
CA PRO A 60 -5.59 2.09 -14.35
C PRO A 60 -5.97 0.78 -13.64
N THR A 61 -5.93 -0.35 -14.34
CA THR A 61 -6.12 -1.69 -13.78
C THR A 61 -5.08 -2.08 -12.73
N ARG A 62 -3.95 -1.37 -12.69
CA ARG A 62 -2.88 -1.59 -11.72
C ARG A 62 -2.72 -0.44 -10.74
N GLN A 63 -3.53 0.63 -10.83
CA GLN A 63 -3.53 1.73 -9.88
C GLN A 63 -4.39 1.38 -8.66
N THR A 64 -3.86 0.49 -7.82
CA THR A 64 -4.60 -0.04 -6.68
C THR A 64 -3.74 -0.02 -5.41
N TRP A 65 -4.41 -0.15 -4.27
CA TRP A 65 -3.81 -0.37 -2.97
C TRP A 65 -3.37 -1.82 -2.83
N THR A 66 -2.08 -2.02 -2.52
CA THR A 66 -1.42 -3.31 -2.32
C THR A 66 -0.82 -3.38 -0.91
N LEU A 67 -0.91 -4.54 -0.28
CA LEU A 67 -0.24 -4.82 0.98
C LEU A 67 1.18 -5.30 0.70
N LEU A 68 2.20 -4.59 1.19
CA LEU A 68 3.58 -4.98 0.98
C LEU A 68 4.01 -6.01 1.99
N ASN A 69 4.12 -7.27 1.56
CA ASN A 69 4.65 -8.34 2.39
C ASN A 69 6.10 -8.06 2.80
N ALA A 70 6.41 -8.16 4.09
CA ALA A 70 7.75 -7.95 4.64
C ALA A 70 8.81 -8.95 4.12
N GLY A 71 8.42 -9.85 3.21
CA GLY A 71 9.29 -10.81 2.52
C GLY A 71 9.54 -10.52 1.03
N GLN A 72 9.08 -9.38 0.48
CA GLN A 72 9.56 -8.93 -0.83
C GLN A 72 10.85 -8.13 -0.64
N HIS A 73 11.97 -8.85 -0.47
CA HIS A 73 13.32 -8.31 -0.57
C HIS A 73 14.19 -9.29 -1.34
#